data_AF-A0A924Y134-F1
#
_entry.id   AF-A0A924Y134-F1
#
_cell.length_a   1.000
_cell.length_b   1.000
_cell.length_c   1.000
_cell.angle_alpha   90.00
_cell.angle_beta   90.00
_cell.angle_gamma   90.00
#
_symmetry.space_group_name_H-M   'P 1'
#
loop_
_entity.id
_entity.type
_entity.pdbx_description
1 polymer ?
#
loop_
_entity_poly.entity_id
_entity_poly.type
_entity_poly.pdbx_seq_one_letter_code
_entity_poly.pdbx_strand_id
1 'polypeptide(L)'
;MITEKLKPSDTGGEAFSGDGTDGVAATPFPLPAIWVFSRGSGVRPGAAYLAAGSAEYPFATLALDLAALVSLHKRLIGEVGYRLGAKCAVGDTPENIDCSGYVGWLLSNVTPTPLRSVIARDIVGLGTWHLSEWLKKSGFKRSTVDSGRRTDGVLRVAITLAARNPVTGRMGIGHIALVWNGRTIESHGGRGVNSREWTGKGWQGRCAVFVLSHKSGRF
;
A
#
# COMPACT_ATOMS: atom_id res chain seq x y z
N MET A 1 59.21 28.37 6.89
CA MET A 1 59.24 29.40 7.96
C MET A 1 58.11 30.37 7.71
N ILE A 2 57.54 30.94 8.78
CA ILE A 2 56.27 31.71 8.89
C ILE A 2 55.05 30.77 9.05
N THR A 3 54.90 30.12 10.21
CA THR A 3 54.19 30.53 11.46
C THR A 3 52.67 30.32 11.43
N GLU A 4 52.25 29.32 12.22
CA GLU A 4 50.90 29.02 12.70
C GLU A 4 50.17 30.22 13.32
N LYS A 5 48.84 30.21 13.22
CA LYS A 5 47.94 30.57 14.33
C LYS A 5 46.68 29.70 14.33
N LEU A 6 46.76 28.58 15.06
CA LEU A 6 45.59 27.91 15.64
C LEU A 6 45.02 28.81 16.75
N LYS A 7 43.71 29.04 16.73
CA LYS A 7 42.97 29.62 17.86
C LYS A 7 42.25 28.49 18.61
N PRO A 8 42.54 28.29 19.90
CA PRO A 8 41.64 27.62 20.84
C PRO A 8 40.82 28.67 21.62
N SER A 9 39.59 28.32 21.98
CA SER A 9 38.90 28.77 23.20
C SER A 9 37.47 28.20 23.15
N ASP A 10 37.15 27.19 23.94
CA ASP A 10 36.71 27.28 25.35
C ASP A 10 35.18 27.31 25.42
N THR A 11 34.60 26.17 25.77
CA THR A 11 33.98 25.87 27.08
C THR A 11 32.70 26.68 27.34
N GLY A 12 31.57 26.02 27.13
CA GLY A 12 30.30 26.34 27.77
C GLY A 12 29.66 25.02 28.18
N GLY A 13 29.92 24.61 29.43
CA GLY A 13 29.19 23.54 30.07
C GLY A 13 27.84 24.05 30.54
N GLU A 14 26.79 23.30 30.25
CA GLU A 14 25.58 23.30 31.07
C GLU A 14 25.35 21.87 31.55
N ALA A 15 25.52 21.72 32.86
CA ALA A 15 25.11 20.54 33.60
C ALA A 15 23.58 20.55 33.70
N PHE A 16 22.93 19.62 33.00
CA PHE A 16 21.51 19.34 33.22
C PHE A 16 21.41 18.22 34.25
N SER A 17 21.42 18.62 35.53
CA SER A 17 20.99 17.79 36.65
C SER A 17 19.46 17.84 36.72
N GLY A 18 18.82 16.80 36.18
CA GLY A 18 17.39 16.55 36.30
C GLY A 18 17.17 15.10 36.72
N ASP A 19 17.30 14.85 38.02
CA ASP A 19 16.72 13.71 38.70
C ASP A 19 15.19 13.85 38.66
N GLY A 20 14.49 12.79 38.27
CA GLY A 20 13.07 12.84 37.91
C GLY A 20 12.57 11.48 37.45
N THR A 21 12.73 10.47 38.29
CA THR A 21 12.00 9.21 38.20
C THR A 21 10.54 9.45 38.57
N ASP A 22 9.69 9.72 37.59
CA ASP A 22 8.25 9.51 37.73
C ASP A 22 7.77 8.64 36.57
N GLY A 23 7.47 7.39 36.90
CA GLY A 23 6.89 6.41 36.00
C GLY A 23 5.51 6.85 35.56
N VAL A 24 5.43 7.40 34.35
CA VAL A 24 4.16 7.56 33.66
C VAL A 24 3.89 6.25 32.93
N ALA A 25 3.06 5.41 33.55
CA ALA A 25 2.50 4.22 32.93
C ALA A 25 1.92 4.62 31.56
N ALA A 26 2.38 3.95 30.50
CA ALA A 26 1.78 4.07 29.18
C ALA A 26 0.30 3.68 29.29
N THR A 27 -0.59 4.68 29.29
CA THR A 27 -2.02 4.43 29.18
C THR A 27 -2.28 3.88 27.78
N PRO A 28 -2.95 2.73 27.64
CA PRO A 28 -3.32 2.22 26.33
C PRO A 28 -4.31 3.21 25.72
N PHE A 29 -3.98 3.73 24.54
CA PHE A 29 -4.97 4.42 23.70
C PHE A 29 -6.18 3.49 23.51
N PRO A 30 -7.40 3.87 23.94
CA PRO A 30 -8.58 3.09 23.63
C PRO A 30 -8.84 3.22 22.14
N LEU A 31 -8.62 2.14 21.40
CA LEU A 31 -9.20 1.97 20.08
C LEU A 31 -10.72 2.14 20.21
N PRO A 32 -11.40 2.89 19.33
CA PRO A 32 -12.85 2.94 19.36
C PRO A 32 -13.41 1.54 19.11
N ALA A 33 -14.02 0.98 20.15
CA ALA A 33 -14.84 -0.21 20.07
C ALA A 33 -16.10 0.11 19.27
N ILE A 34 -16.10 -0.23 17.98
CA ILE A 34 -17.35 -0.51 17.25
C ILE A 34 -17.17 -1.84 16.54
N TRP A 35 -17.46 -2.91 17.26
CA TRP A 35 -17.90 -4.18 16.70
C TRP A 35 -19.22 -4.53 17.37
N VAL A 36 -20.33 -4.03 16.83
CA VAL A 36 -21.64 -4.60 17.12
C VAL A 36 -21.89 -5.67 16.06
N PHE A 37 -21.53 -6.91 16.39
CA PHE A 37 -21.92 -8.09 15.63
C PHE A 37 -23.38 -8.39 15.93
N SER A 38 -24.27 -8.21 14.95
CA SER A 38 -25.57 -8.86 14.98
C SER A 38 -25.38 -10.35 14.69
N ARG A 39 -25.74 -11.20 15.66
CA ARG A 39 -25.82 -12.65 15.48
C ARG A 39 -27.10 -12.98 14.73
N GLY A 40 -27.02 -13.10 13.41
CA GLY A 40 -28.15 -13.59 12.61
C GLY A 40 -27.88 -13.46 11.12
N SER A 41 -27.78 -14.61 10.43
CA SER A 41 -27.39 -14.81 9.02
C SER A 41 -25.87 -14.76 8.74
N GLY A 42 -25.33 -15.92 8.34
CA GLY A 42 -23.91 -16.15 8.08
C GLY A 42 -23.38 -15.52 6.79
N VAL A 43 -23.62 -14.23 6.57
CA VAL A 43 -23.04 -13.48 5.45
C VAL A 43 -21.66 -12.98 5.89
N ARG A 44 -20.60 -13.53 5.30
CA ARG A 44 -19.22 -13.07 5.53
C ARG A 44 -19.12 -11.58 5.14
N PRO A 45 -18.73 -10.67 6.04
CA PRO A 45 -18.45 -9.28 5.67
C PRO A 45 -17.29 -9.30 4.66
N GLY A 46 -17.60 -9.04 3.40
CA GLY A 46 -16.63 -9.08 2.29
C GLY A 46 -17.11 -9.81 1.03
N ALA A 47 -18.19 -10.61 1.08
CA ALA A 47 -18.61 -11.43 -0.06
C ALA A 47 -19.38 -10.66 -1.17
N ALA A 48 -20.01 -9.52 -0.85
CA ALA A 48 -20.97 -8.86 -1.75
C ALA A 48 -20.34 -8.09 -2.94
N TYR A 49 -19.02 -8.01 -3.01
CA TYR A 49 -18.30 -7.10 -3.93
C TYR A 49 -17.29 -7.82 -4.82
N LEU A 50 -17.15 -9.12 -4.61
CA LEU A 50 -16.29 -9.99 -5.36
C LEU A 50 -17.17 -10.58 -6.45
N ALA A 51 -16.79 -10.41 -7.71
CA ALA A 51 -17.44 -11.18 -8.75
C ALA A 51 -17.27 -12.66 -8.41
N ALA A 52 -18.37 -13.42 -8.40
CA ALA A 52 -18.31 -14.86 -8.24
C ALA A 52 -17.30 -15.40 -9.25
N GLY A 53 -16.38 -16.25 -8.79
CA GLY A 53 -15.34 -16.78 -9.65
C GLY A 53 -15.94 -17.40 -10.91
N SER A 54 -15.34 -17.18 -12.07
CA SER A 54 -15.73 -17.87 -13.29
C SER A 54 -15.29 -19.33 -13.23
N ALA A 55 -15.79 -20.18 -14.13
CA ALA A 55 -15.28 -21.55 -14.27
C ALA A 55 -13.75 -21.58 -14.50
N GLU A 56 -13.20 -20.56 -15.16
CA GLU A 56 -11.77 -20.38 -15.40
C GLU A 56 -11.02 -19.83 -14.16
N TYR A 57 -11.70 -18.99 -13.38
CA TYR A 57 -11.14 -18.33 -12.21
C TYR A 57 -12.07 -18.46 -10.99
N PRO A 58 -12.09 -19.61 -10.29
CA PRO A 58 -13.03 -19.90 -9.20
C PRO A 58 -12.76 -19.10 -7.90
N PHE A 59 -11.94 -18.08 -7.98
CA PHE A 59 -11.51 -17.27 -6.85
C PHE A 59 -12.05 -15.84 -6.96
N ALA A 60 -12.03 -15.15 -5.83
CA ALA A 60 -12.47 -13.77 -5.74
C ALA A 60 -11.71 -12.85 -6.70
N THR A 61 -12.44 -12.01 -7.44
CA THR A 61 -11.89 -10.97 -8.31
C THR A 61 -12.63 -9.65 -8.10
N LEU A 62 -11.97 -8.54 -8.42
CA LEU A 62 -12.54 -7.20 -8.49
C LEU A 62 -12.98 -6.90 -9.92
N ALA A 63 -14.22 -6.44 -10.06
CA ALA A 63 -14.69 -5.81 -11.29
C ALA A 63 -14.09 -4.40 -11.39
N LEU A 64 -13.18 -4.19 -12.35
CA LEU A 64 -12.43 -2.96 -12.54
C LEU A 64 -12.43 -2.55 -14.01
N ASP A 65 -12.50 -1.26 -14.27
CA ASP A 65 -12.16 -0.71 -15.59
C ASP A 65 -10.63 -0.58 -15.70
N LEU A 66 -9.98 -1.62 -16.25
CA LEU A 66 -8.53 -1.63 -16.46
C LEU A 66 -8.05 -0.55 -17.43
N ALA A 67 -8.86 -0.16 -18.42
CA ALA A 67 -8.50 0.88 -19.36
C ALA A 67 -8.48 2.25 -18.68
N ALA A 68 -9.49 2.54 -17.84
CA ALA A 68 -9.51 3.72 -16.99
C ALA A 68 -8.35 3.72 -15.99
N LEU A 69 -8.03 2.59 -15.37
CA LEU A 69 -6.89 2.44 -14.45
C LEU A 69 -5.57 2.83 -15.10
N VAL A 70 -5.29 2.27 -16.27
CA VAL A 70 -4.04 2.55 -16.99
C VAL A 70 -3.99 4.00 -17.47
N SER A 71 -5.11 4.54 -17.94
CA SER A 71 -5.20 5.93 -18.38
C SER A 71 -5.01 6.91 -17.22
N LEU A 72 -5.62 6.63 -16.08
CA LEU A 72 -5.47 7.43 -14.85
C LEU A 72 -4.04 7.37 -14.32
N HIS A 73 -3.43 6.19 -14.27
CA HIS A 73 -2.04 6.03 -13.86
C HIS A 73 -1.10 6.86 -14.74
N LYS A 74 -1.20 6.73 -16.07
CA LYS A 74 -0.34 7.44 -17.03
C LYS A 74 -0.37 8.95 -16.84
N ARG A 75 -1.54 9.53 -16.55
CA ARG A 75 -1.68 10.98 -16.31
C ARG A 75 -0.99 11.48 -15.05
N LEU A 76 -0.77 10.60 -14.06
CA LEU A 76 -0.21 10.98 -12.76
C LEU A 76 1.30 10.72 -12.64
N ILE A 77 1.90 9.97 -13.58
CA ILE A 77 3.34 9.68 -13.55
C ILE A 77 4.12 10.99 -13.64
N GLY A 78 4.96 11.25 -12.65
CA GLY A 78 5.78 12.47 -12.60
C GLY A 78 5.07 13.71 -12.05
N GLU A 79 3.73 13.72 -12.02
CA GLU A 79 2.93 14.85 -11.53
C GLU A 79 2.66 14.76 -10.01
N VAL A 80 2.53 13.54 -9.48
CA VAL A 80 2.13 13.31 -8.08
C VAL A 80 3.32 12.86 -7.26
N GLY A 81 3.65 13.62 -6.20
CA GLY A 81 4.74 13.36 -5.28
C GLY A 81 4.48 12.20 -4.31
N TYR A 82 5.56 11.69 -3.69
CA TYR A 82 5.44 10.74 -2.59
C TYR A 82 5.52 11.44 -1.24
N ARG A 83 4.57 11.15 -0.36
CA ARG A 83 4.64 11.51 1.05
C ARG A 83 4.16 10.36 1.91
N LEU A 84 5.03 9.83 2.78
CA LEU A 84 4.69 8.69 3.65
C LEU A 84 3.44 9.00 4.49
N GLY A 85 2.49 8.07 4.51
CA GLY A 85 1.22 8.22 5.23
C GLY A 85 0.14 8.97 4.44
N ALA A 86 0.48 9.75 3.41
CA ALA A 86 -0.49 10.56 2.68
C ALA A 86 -1.54 9.69 1.96
N LYS A 87 -2.80 10.10 2.09
CA LYS A 87 -3.98 9.50 1.46
C LYS A 87 -4.72 10.56 0.66
N CYS A 88 -5.48 10.15 -0.33
CA CYS A 88 -6.34 11.01 -1.12
C CYS A 88 -7.77 10.51 -1.06
N ALA A 89 -8.73 11.42 -0.94
CA ALA A 89 -10.14 11.06 -0.99
C ALA A 89 -10.53 10.62 -2.41
N VAL A 90 -11.61 9.85 -2.51
CA VAL A 90 -12.14 9.38 -3.80
C VAL A 90 -12.73 10.55 -4.57
N GLY A 91 -12.42 10.66 -5.86
CA GLY A 91 -12.84 11.78 -6.71
C GLY A 91 -11.85 12.95 -6.75
N ASP A 92 -11.00 13.10 -5.73
CA ASP A 92 -9.97 14.14 -5.70
C ASP A 92 -8.72 13.74 -6.50
N THR A 93 -7.95 14.73 -6.95
CA THR A 93 -6.63 14.52 -7.58
C THR A 93 -5.53 14.67 -6.53
N PRO A 94 -4.68 13.66 -6.29
CA PRO A 94 -3.63 13.75 -5.28
C PRO A 94 -2.49 14.65 -5.76
N GLU A 95 -2.02 15.57 -4.90
CA GLU A 95 -0.71 16.22 -5.08
C GLU A 95 0.43 15.33 -4.54
N ASN A 96 0.16 14.66 -3.41
CA ASN A 96 1.08 13.75 -2.75
C ASN A 96 0.33 12.52 -2.25
N ILE A 97 0.93 11.34 -2.39
CA ILE A 97 0.28 10.09 -1.95
C ILE A 97 1.31 9.01 -1.64
N ASP A 98 1.08 8.20 -0.60
CA ASP A 98 1.93 7.05 -0.31
C ASP A 98 1.54 5.81 -1.13
N CYS A 99 2.29 4.71 -0.95
CA CYS A 99 2.10 3.50 -1.74
C CYS A 99 0.69 2.89 -1.57
N SER A 100 0.23 2.72 -0.33
CA SER A 100 -1.08 2.10 -0.06
C SER A 100 -2.25 3.04 -0.33
N GLY A 101 -2.06 4.33 -0.08
CA GLY A 101 -2.98 5.39 -0.48
C GLY A 101 -3.19 5.41 -1.98
N TYR A 102 -2.12 5.29 -2.77
CA TYR A 102 -2.20 5.30 -4.22
C TYR A 102 -2.96 4.10 -4.76
N VAL A 103 -2.65 2.89 -4.27
CA VAL A 103 -3.36 1.68 -4.67
C VAL A 103 -4.84 1.76 -4.30
N GLY A 104 -5.16 2.16 -3.06
CA GLY A 104 -6.56 2.31 -2.62
C GLY A 104 -7.32 3.34 -3.45
N TRP A 105 -6.76 4.55 -3.61
CA TRP A 105 -7.35 5.63 -4.39
C TRP A 105 -7.57 5.21 -5.85
N LEU A 106 -6.57 4.59 -6.48
CA LEU A 106 -6.66 4.17 -7.87
C LEU A 106 -7.75 3.11 -8.07
N LEU A 107 -7.79 2.09 -7.20
CA LEU A 107 -8.83 1.07 -7.23
C LEU A 107 -10.22 1.67 -7.03
N SER A 108 -10.42 2.59 -6.07
CA SER A 108 -11.71 3.25 -5.87
C SER A 108 -12.19 4.02 -7.10
N ASN A 109 -11.30 4.74 -7.79
CA ASN A 109 -11.68 5.57 -8.94
C ASN A 109 -12.09 4.75 -10.17
N VAL A 110 -11.62 3.50 -10.28
CA VAL A 110 -11.87 2.63 -11.45
C VAL A 110 -12.79 1.46 -11.17
N THR A 111 -13.30 1.40 -9.94
CA THR A 111 -14.36 0.49 -9.54
C THR A 111 -15.72 1.14 -9.85
N PRO A 112 -16.67 0.43 -10.50
CA PRO A 112 -18.01 0.95 -10.77
C PRO A 112 -18.84 1.07 -9.49
N THR A 113 -19.88 1.90 -9.52
CA THR A 113 -20.89 1.95 -8.46
C THR A 113 -21.81 0.71 -8.51
N PRO A 114 -22.25 0.16 -7.36
CA PRO A 114 -22.04 0.66 -6.00
C PRO A 114 -20.73 0.18 -5.33
N LEU A 115 -19.94 -0.69 -5.97
CA LEU A 115 -18.73 -1.29 -5.40
C LEU A 115 -17.69 -0.24 -4.96
N ARG A 116 -17.66 0.92 -5.62
CA ARG A 116 -16.77 2.05 -5.29
C ARG A 116 -16.82 2.47 -3.82
N SER A 117 -18.01 2.62 -3.23
CA SER A 117 -18.15 3.13 -1.85
C SER A 117 -17.58 2.15 -0.82
N VAL A 118 -17.60 0.87 -1.15
CA VAL A 118 -17.09 -0.19 -0.30
C VAL A 118 -15.59 -0.25 -0.38
N ILE A 119 -15.02 -0.23 -1.58
CA ILE A 119 -13.57 -0.13 -1.77
C ILE A 119 -13.04 1.14 -1.10
N ALA A 120 -13.76 2.26 -1.21
CA ALA A 120 -13.42 3.48 -0.50
C ALA A 120 -13.37 3.28 1.03
N ARG A 121 -14.40 2.67 1.62
CA ARG A 121 -14.46 2.44 3.07
C ARG A 121 -13.41 1.41 3.55
N ASP A 122 -13.25 0.33 2.80
CA ASP A 122 -12.54 -0.86 3.26
C ASP A 122 -11.07 -0.90 2.81
N ILE A 123 -10.67 -0.12 1.81
CA ILE A 123 -9.32 -0.12 1.22
C ILE A 123 -8.67 1.26 1.33
N VAL A 124 -9.39 2.35 1.06
CA VAL A 124 -8.82 3.70 1.15
C VAL A 124 -8.56 4.03 2.61
N GLY A 125 -7.29 4.34 2.92
CA GLY A 125 -6.84 4.59 4.28
C GLY A 125 -6.13 3.40 4.94
N LEU A 126 -6.26 2.19 4.38
CA LEU A 126 -5.52 1.04 4.90
C LEU A 126 -4.02 1.17 4.63
N GLY A 127 -3.22 0.85 5.65
CA GLY A 127 -1.81 0.57 5.49
C GLY A 127 -1.58 -0.76 4.76
N THR A 128 -0.39 -0.93 4.19
CA THR A 128 0.06 -2.14 3.46
C THR A 128 -0.26 -3.45 4.18
N TRP A 129 -0.08 -3.50 5.51
CA TRP A 129 -0.37 -4.70 6.31
C TRP A 129 -1.86 -5.05 6.34
N HIS A 130 -2.72 -4.06 6.60
CA HIS A 130 -4.18 -4.26 6.64
C HIS A 130 -4.72 -4.69 5.27
N LEU A 131 -4.17 -4.17 4.17
CA LEU A 131 -4.53 -4.59 2.81
C LEU A 131 -4.17 -6.05 2.54
N SER A 132 -2.99 -6.50 2.98
CA SER A 132 -2.61 -7.92 2.88
C SER A 132 -3.61 -8.83 3.60
N GLU A 133 -4.01 -8.47 4.81
CA GLU A 133 -4.99 -9.26 5.57
C GLU A 133 -6.38 -9.24 4.93
N TRP A 134 -6.81 -8.09 4.40
CA TRP A 134 -8.05 -7.97 3.65
C TRP A 134 -8.05 -8.89 2.41
N LEU A 135 -6.98 -8.89 1.61
CA LEU A 135 -6.87 -9.75 0.42
C LEU A 135 -6.97 -11.24 0.76
N LYS A 136 -6.30 -11.66 1.84
CA LYS A 136 -6.35 -13.05 2.31
C LYS A 136 -7.76 -13.44 2.76
N LYS A 137 -8.40 -12.60 3.57
CA LYS A 137 -9.75 -12.85 4.11
C LYS A 137 -10.83 -12.84 3.03
N SER A 138 -10.64 -12.01 2.01
CA SER A 138 -11.53 -11.92 0.83
C SER A 138 -11.35 -13.08 -0.16
N GLY A 139 -10.40 -14.00 0.06
CA GLY A 139 -10.24 -15.19 -0.76
C GLY A 139 -9.64 -14.94 -2.15
N PHE A 140 -8.88 -13.84 -2.31
CA PHE A 140 -8.13 -13.61 -3.55
C PHE A 140 -7.07 -14.69 -3.76
N LYS A 141 -6.90 -15.13 -5.01
CA LYS A 141 -5.90 -16.15 -5.33
C LYS A 141 -4.50 -15.61 -5.15
N ARG A 142 -3.71 -16.29 -4.31
CA ARG A 142 -2.27 -16.08 -4.23
C ARG A 142 -1.60 -16.48 -5.54
N SER A 143 -0.65 -15.68 -5.99
CA SER A 143 0.15 -15.89 -7.18
C SER A 143 1.64 -15.94 -6.83
N THR A 144 2.49 -15.99 -7.85
CA THR A 144 3.95 -16.02 -7.70
C THR A 144 4.58 -14.71 -8.14
N VAL A 145 5.79 -14.41 -7.64
CA VAL A 145 6.59 -13.29 -8.12
C VAL A 145 6.81 -13.38 -9.64
N ASP A 146 7.12 -14.56 -10.16
CA ASP A 146 7.34 -14.73 -11.60
C ASP A 146 6.12 -14.44 -12.45
N SER A 147 4.91 -14.66 -11.92
CA SER A 147 3.68 -14.31 -12.64
C SER A 147 3.56 -12.83 -12.96
N GLY A 148 4.19 -11.95 -12.17
CA GLY A 148 4.18 -10.50 -12.39
C GLY A 148 4.92 -10.08 -13.66
N ARG A 149 5.79 -10.94 -14.23
CA ARG A 149 6.50 -10.68 -15.49
C ARG A 149 5.61 -10.89 -16.72
N ARG A 150 4.47 -11.55 -16.57
CA ARG A 150 3.61 -11.94 -17.70
C ARG A 150 2.91 -10.73 -18.29
N THR A 151 2.73 -10.77 -19.61
CA THR A 151 1.91 -9.83 -20.41
C THR A 151 0.57 -10.47 -20.74
N ASP A 152 -0.19 -10.83 -19.71
CA ASP A 152 -1.43 -11.61 -19.82
C ASP A 152 -2.69 -10.79 -19.53
N GLY A 153 -2.57 -9.49 -19.33
CA GLY A 153 -3.69 -8.60 -19.01
C GLY A 153 -4.27 -8.79 -17.61
N VAL A 154 -3.74 -9.71 -16.79
CA VAL A 154 -4.20 -9.94 -15.42
C VAL A 154 -3.60 -8.89 -14.49
N LEU A 155 -4.47 -8.17 -13.77
CA LEU A 155 -4.06 -7.23 -12.75
C LEU A 155 -3.75 -7.97 -11.46
N ARG A 156 -2.57 -7.72 -10.93
CA ARG A 156 -2.09 -8.29 -9.67
C ARG A 156 -1.80 -7.17 -8.69
N VAL A 157 -1.73 -7.54 -7.42
CA VAL A 157 -1.20 -6.70 -6.35
C VAL A 157 -0.02 -7.41 -5.70
N ALA A 158 1.07 -6.67 -5.53
CA ALA A 158 2.28 -7.13 -4.87
C ALA A 158 2.45 -6.38 -3.55
N ILE A 159 2.61 -7.10 -2.45
CA ILE A 159 2.75 -6.56 -1.10
C ILE A 159 3.98 -7.13 -0.44
N THR A 160 4.89 -6.25 -0.01
CA THR A 160 6.01 -6.61 0.85
C THR A 160 5.75 -6.02 2.23
N LEU A 161 5.68 -6.87 3.25
CA LEU A 161 5.52 -6.41 4.62
C LEU A 161 6.84 -5.82 5.14
N ALA A 162 6.71 -4.93 6.12
CA ALA A 162 7.83 -4.41 6.89
C ALA A 162 8.67 -5.59 7.44
N ALA A 163 9.94 -5.62 7.09
CA ALA A 163 10.90 -6.58 7.64
C ALA A 163 12.05 -5.81 8.28
N ARG A 164 12.57 -6.33 9.39
CA ARG A 164 13.77 -5.77 10.02
C ARG A 164 14.95 -5.95 9.08
N ASN A 165 15.67 -4.88 8.79
CA ASN A 165 16.94 -4.97 8.08
C ASN A 165 17.93 -5.70 9.01
N PRO A 166 18.50 -6.83 8.62
CA PRO A 166 19.39 -7.61 9.50
C PRO A 166 20.71 -6.88 9.80
N VAL A 167 21.14 -5.98 8.93
CA VAL A 167 22.38 -5.22 9.07
C VAL A 167 22.19 -3.99 9.95
N THR A 168 21.12 -3.21 9.70
CA THR A 168 20.92 -1.93 10.39
C THR A 168 19.98 -2.02 11.59
N GLY A 169 19.30 -3.15 11.79
CA GLY A 169 18.28 -3.34 12.81
C GLY A 169 17.02 -2.49 12.61
N ARG A 170 16.98 -1.62 11.60
CA ARG A 170 15.84 -0.72 11.34
C ARG A 170 14.69 -1.51 10.74
N MET A 171 13.47 -1.21 11.19
CA MET A 171 12.26 -1.73 10.55
C MET A 171 12.07 -1.06 9.20
N GLY A 172 12.03 -1.86 8.14
CA GLY A 172 11.66 -1.36 6.82
C GLY A 172 10.18 -0.96 6.79
N ILE A 173 9.83 -0.02 5.92
CA ILE A 173 8.44 0.32 5.63
C ILE A 173 7.95 -0.70 4.61
N GLY A 174 6.80 -1.34 4.85
CA GLY A 174 6.19 -2.22 3.86
C GLY A 174 5.84 -1.47 2.59
N HIS A 175 5.81 -2.16 1.45
CA HIS A 175 5.48 -1.56 0.15
C HIS A 175 4.34 -2.32 -0.53
N ILE A 176 3.55 -1.60 -1.31
CA ILE A 176 2.48 -2.16 -2.13
C ILE A 176 2.50 -1.52 -3.51
N ALA A 177 2.27 -2.33 -4.52
CA ALA A 177 2.11 -1.90 -5.90
C ALA A 177 1.07 -2.76 -6.61
N LEU A 178 0.42 -2.19 -7.61
CA LEU A 178 -0.25 -2.99 -8.62
C LEU A 178 0.77 -3.46 -9.66
N VAL A 179 0.55 -4.63 -10.25
CA VAL A 179 1.40 -5.19 -11.30
C VAL A 179 0.52 -5.59 -12.47
N TRP A 180 0.85 -5.06 -13.64
CA TRP A 180 0.10 -5.29 -14.88
C TRP A 180 1.07 -5.36 -16.06
N ASN A 181 0.96 -6.42 -16.85
CA ASN A 181 1.77 -6.63 -18.06
C ASN A 181 3.28 -6.43 -17.87
N GLY A 182 3.87 -7.07 -16.86
CA GLY A 182 5.31 -6.98 -16.62
C GLY A 182 5.78 -5.66 -16.00
N ARG A 183 4.87 -4.78 -15.55
CA ARG A 183 5.22 -3.47 -14.99
C ARG A 183 4.46 -3.15 -13.71
N THR A 184 5.07 -2.36 -12.84
CA THR A 184 4.41 -1.81 -11.67
C THR A 184 3.57 -0.58 -12.02
N ILE A 185 2.51 -0.39 -11.23
CA ILE A 185 1.69 0.80 -11.12
C ILE A 185 1.72 1.16 -9.63
N GLU A 186 2.51 2.16 -9.26
CA GLU A 186 2.84 2.42 -7.86
C GLU A 186 3.14 3.89 -7.55
N SER A 187 3.13 4.22 -6.26
CA SER A 187 3.76 5.43 -5.72
C SER A 187 4.84 5.01 -4.72
N HIS A 188 6.06 5.55 -4.84
CA HIS A 188 7.16 5.16 -3.96
C HIS A 188 8.08 6.32 -3.57
N GLY A 189 8.81 6.13 -2.47
CA GLY A 189 9.75 7.11 -1.92
C GLY A 189 10.74 7.63 -2.97
N GLY A 190 10.97 8.95 -2.93
CA GLY A 190 11.89 9.68 -3.81
C GLY A 190 11.37 9.94 -5.23
N ARG A 191 10.18 9.45 -5.60
CA ARG A 191 9.63 9.62 -6.95
C ARG A 191 8.15 10.01 -7.01
N GLY A 192 7.32 9.47 -6.12
CA GLY A 192 5.87 9.57 -6.28
C GLY A 192 5.34 8.53 -7.24
N VAL A 193 4.28 8.87 -7.98
CA VAL A 193 3.63 7.96 -8.92
C VAL A 193 4.56 7.64 -10.09
N ASN A 194 4.78 6.35 -10.32
CA ASN A 194 5.73 5.86 -11.32
C ASN A 194 5.41 4.43 -11.80
N SER A 195 6.08 4.01 -12.87
CA SER A 195 6.06 2.63 -13.37
C SER A 195 7.47 2.09 -13.56
N ARG A 196 7.73 0.89 -13.05
CA ARG A 196 9.00 0.17 -13.20
C ARG A 196 8.77 -1.19 -13.84
N GLU A 197 9.79 -1.72 -14.49
CA GLU A 197 9.76 -3.11 -14.94
C GLU A 197 9.64 -4.05 -13.73
N TRP A 198 8.84 -5.10 -13.89
CA TRP A 198 8.74 -6.19 -12.93
C TRP A 198 9.86 -7.20 -13.17
N THR A 199 10.94 -7.05 -12.41
CA THR A 199 12.15 -7.89 -12.53
C THR A 199 12.18 -9.03 -11.52
N GLY A 200 11.29 -9.02 -10.52
CA GLY A 200 11.30 -9.98 -9.41
C GLY A 200 12.49 -9.85 -8.46
N LYS A 201 13.27 -8.75 -8.55
CA LYS A 201 14.44 -8.49 -7.70
C LYS A 201 14.13 -7.50 -6.58
N GLY A 202 14.99 -7.43 -5.57
CA GLY A 202 14.88 -6.46 -4.48
C GLY A 202 13.62 -6.64 -3.62
N TRP A 203 12.78 -5.60 -3.52
CA TRP A 203 11.51 -5.71 -2.79
C TRP A 203 10.48 -6.56 -3.53
N GLN A 204 10.53 -6.61 -4.87
CA GLN A 204 9.61 -7.40 -5.71
C GLN A 204 9.80 -8.90 -5.45
N GLY A 205 11.04 -9.35 -5.25
CA GLY A 205 11.36 -10.76 -4.95
C GLY A 205 10.89 -11.25 -3.58
N ARG A 206 10.50 -10.34 -2.69
CA ARG A 206 10.10 -10.63 -1.30
C ARG A 206 8.61 -10.40 -1.06
N CYS A 207 7.85 -10.05 -2.10
CA CYS A 207 6.44 -9.73 -1.95
C CYS A 207 5.56 -10.99 -1.98
N ALA A 208 4.42 -10.92 -1.29
CA ALA A 208 3.27 -11.74 -1.63
C ALA A 208 2.56 -11.12 -2.84
N VAL A 209 2.17 -11.94 -3.80
CA VAL A 209 1.41 -11.51 -4.98
C VAL A 209 0.02 -12.12 -4.92
N PHE A 210 -1.00 -11.33 -5.22
CA PHE A 210 -2.39 -11.78 -5.36
C PHE A 210 -2.95 -11.34 -6.72
N VAL A 211 -3.80 -12.16 -7.32
CA VAL A 211 -4.57 -11.80 -8.51
C VAL A 211 -5.75 -10.95 -8.07
N LEU A 212 -5.87 -9.72 -8.58
CA LEU A 212 -6.99 -8.83 -8.26
C LEU A 212 -8.10 -8.93 -9.29
N SER A 213 -7.76 -8.94 -10.57
CA SER A 213 -8.72 -8.94 -11.66
C SER A 213 -8.11 -9.65 -12.86
N HIS A 214 -8.94 -10.39 -13.60
CA HIS A 214 -8.54 -10.98 -14.87
C HIS A 214 -8.99 -10.06 -16.01
N LYS A 215 -8.53 -10.37 -17.23
CA LYS A 215 -9.07 -9.75 -18.44
C LYS A 215 -10.56 -10.14 -18.52
N SER A 216 -11.45 -9.29 -18.03
CA SER A 216 -12.87 -9.43 -18.33
C SER A 216 -13.05 -8.97 -19.78
N GLY A 217 -13.74 -9.79 -20.59
CA GLY A 217 -14.39 -9.25 -21.78
C GLY A 217 -15.24 -8.05 -21.34
N ARG A 218 -15.30 -7.00 -22.16
CA ARG A 218 -16.01 -5.74 -21.87
C ARG A 218 -17.35 -6.02 -21.17
N PHE A 219 -17.57 -5.41 -20.00
CA PHE A 219 -18.89 -5.31 -19.39
C PHE A 219 -19.72 -4.27 -20.13
#